data_AF-A0A9D8M183-F1
#
_entry.id   AF-A0A9D8M183-F1
#
_cell.length_a   1.000
_cell.length_b   1.000
_cell.length_c   1.000
_cell.angle_alpha   90.00
_cell.angle_beta   90.00
_cell.angle_gamma   90.00
#
_symmetry.space_group_name_H-M   'P 1'
#
loop_
_entity.id
_entity.type
_entity.pdbx_description
1 polymer ?
#
loop_
_entity_poly.entity_id
_entity_poly.type
_entity_poly.pdbx_seq_one_letter_code
_entity_poly.pdbx_strand_id
1 'polypeptide(L)'
;AGYGPRGSKQSVDNIRAVLGPRSKAVLLANHGVLAFEKTPEATVHLGVLIEEAAQAAIFAQGLGGPQVIEPELLQASFDRAAAFNAAGNVGTPHR
;
A
#
# COMPACT_ATOMS: atom_id res chain seq x y z
N ALA A 1 10.05 -0.34 -10.42
CA ALA A 1 10.52 -0.96 -11.68
C ALA A 1 11.05 0.13 -12.60
N GLY A 2 12.15 -0.12 -13.32
CA GLY A 2 12.68 0.80 -14.32
C GLY A 2 11.72 1.01 -15.50
N TYR A 3 11.89 2.10 -16.24
CA TYR A 3 11.05 2.41 -17.39
C TYR A 3 11.23 1.40 -18.53
N GLY A 4 10.13 1.10 -19.22
CA GLY A 4 10.11 0.43 -20.52
C GLY A 4 8.80 0.78 -21.22
N PRO A 5 8.73 0.78 -22.57
CA PRO A 5 7.51 1.12 -23.29
C PRO A 5 6.32 0.25 -22.82
N ARG A 6 5.13 0.86 -22.72
CA ARG A 6 3.93 0.17 -22.26
C ARG A 6 3.67 -1.10 -23.09
N GLY A 7 3.46 -2.23 -22.42
CA GLY A 7 3.21 -3.52 -23.07
C GLY A 7 4.44 -4.20 -23.68
N SER A 8 5.63 -3.62 -23.54
CA SER A 8 6.87 -4.22 -24.04
C SER A 8 7.39 -5.34 -23.13
N LYS A 9 8.15 -6.26 -23.72
CA LYS A 9 8.93 -7.26 -22.97
C LYS A 9 9.85 -6.59 -21.95
N GLN A 10 10.49 -5.48 -22.30
CA GLN A 10 11.35 -4.71 -21.41
C GLN A 10 10.61 -4.24 -20.15
N SER A 11 9.38 -3.72 -20.30
CA SER A 11 8.55 -3.32 -19.17
C SER A 11 8.24 -4.52 -18.25
N VAL A 12 7.89 -5.67 -18.83
CA VAL A 12 7.63 -6.90 -18.07
C VAL A 12 8.88 -7.42 -17.34
N ASP A 13 10.04 -7.43 -18.01
CA ASP A 13 11.31 -7.86 -17.42
C ASP A 13 11.70 -6.95 -16.24
N ASN A 14 11.56 -5.63 -16.39
CA ASN A 14 11.83 -4.65 -15.34
C ASN A 14 10.90 -4.81 -14.12
N ILE A 15 9.63 -5.17 -14.35
CA ILE A 15 8.68 -5.49 -13.27
C ILE A 15 9.14 -6.74 -12.54
N ARG A 16 9.40 -7.83 -13.26
CA ARG A 16 9.82 -9.12 -12.67
C ARG A 16 11.09 -8.99 -11.83
N ALA A 17 12.06 -8.18 -12.26
CA ALA A 17 13.34 -7.99 -11.59
C ALA A 17 13.22 -7.39 -10.17
N VAL A 18 12.12 -6.71 -9.84
CA VAL A 18 11.94 -6.04 -8.54
C VAL A 18 10.89 -6.70 -7.63
N LEU A 19 10.19 -7.73 -8.11
CA LEU A 19 9.20 -8.43 -7.31
C LEU A 19 9.87 -9.44 -6.38
N GLY A 20 9.48 -9.42 -5.11
CA GLY A 20 9.82 -10.43 -4.12
C GLY A 20 8.57 -11.14 -3.57
N PRO A 21 8.73 -12.16 -2.70
CA PRO A 21 7.62 -12.95 -2.18
C PRO A 21 6.54 -12.16 -1.42
N ARG A 22 6.90 -10.98 -0.90
CA ARG A 22 6.01 -10.09 -0.15
C ARG A 22 5.55 -8.87 -0.96
N SER A 23 5.95 -8.74 -2.23
CA SER A 23 5.56 -7.60 -3.06
C SER A 23 4.06 -7.64 -3.32
N LYS A 24 3.36 -6.60 -2.85
CA LYS A 24 1.92 -6.39 -3.09
C LYS A 24 1.63 -5.29 -4.08
N ALA A 25 2.61 -4.44 -4.36
CA ALA A 25 2.56 -3.47 -5.43
C ALA A 25 3.97 -3.11 -5.92
N VAL A 26 4.03 -2.51 -7.10
CA VAL A 26 5.26 -1.96 -7.67
C VAL A 26 4.97 -0.62 -8.35
N LEU A 27 5.79 0.39 -8.05
CA LEU A 27 5.81 1.64 -8.80
C LEU A 27 6.54 1.43 -10.14
N LEU A 28 5.88 1.84 -11.21
CA LEU A 28 6.35 1.80 -12.59
C LEU A 28 6.82 3.20 -12.98
N ALA A 29 8.12 3.36 -13.22
CA ALA A 29 8.71 4.65 -13.56
C ALA A 29 7.96 5.29 -14.74
N ASN A 30 7.46 6.53 -14.53
CA ASN A 30 6.71 7.31 -15.50
C ASN A 30 5.44 6.64 -16.05
N HIS A 31 4.79 5.76 -15.27
CA HIS A 31 3.58 5.08 -15.74
C HIS A 31 2.49 4.96 -14.67
N GLY A 32 2.81 4.50 -13.46
CA GLY A 32 1.81 4.35 -12.39
C GLY A 32 2.16 3.23 -11.42
N VAL A 33 1.14 2.62 -10.80
CA VAL A 33 1.28 1.50 -9.88
C VAL A 33 0.66 0.23 -10.46
N LEU A 34 1.28 -0.92 -10.21
CA LEU A 34 0.68 -2.23 -10.42
C LEU A 34 0.55 -2.93 -9.07
N ALA A 35 -0.68 -3.29 -8.68
CA ALA A 35 -1.02 -3.92 -7.40
C ALA A 35 -1.44 -5.38 -7.58
N PHE A 36 -1.23 -6.20 -6.54
CA PHE A 36 -1.49 -7.64 -6.55
C PHE A 36 -2.18 -8.07 -5.25
N GLU A 37 -3.38 -8.63 -5.36
CA GLU A 37 -4.03 -9.35 -4.29
C GLU A 37 -4.73 -10.62 -4.79
N LYS A 38 -5.24 -11.43 -3.85
CA LYS A 38 -5.95 -12.67 -4.16
C LYS A 38 -7.31 -12.44 -4.85
N THR A 39 -7.92 -11.28 -4.65
CA THR A 39 -9.22 -10.94 -5.26
C THR A 39 -9.18 -9.56 -5.93
N PRO A 40 -10.03 -9.31 -6.94
CA PRO A 40 -10.15 -7.98 -7.55
C PRO A 40 -10.49 -6.89 -6.54
N GLU A 41 -11.43 -7.14 -5.61
CA GLU A 41 -11.88 -6.16 -4.62
C GLU A 41 -10.74 -5.76 -3.68
N ALA A 42 -9.97 -6.75 -3.19
CA ALA A 42 -8.80 -6.49 -2.36
C ALA A 42 -7.70 -5.75 -3.14
N THR A 43 -7.55 -6.03 -4.44
CA THR A 43 -6.57 -5.33 -5.30
C THR A 43 -6.96 -3.86 -5.49
N VAL A 44 -8.24 -3.58 -5.73
CA VAL A 44 -8.76 -2.21 -5.84
C VAL A 44 -8.57 -1.47 -4.52
N HIS A 45 -8.93 -2.09 -3.40
CA HIS A 45 -8.76 -1.48 -2.08
C HIS A 45 -7.29 -1.14 -1.78
N LEU A 46 -6.37 -2.08 -2.06
CA LEU A 46 -4.93 -1.83 -1.93
C LEU A 46 -4.46 -0.66 -2.83
N GLY A 47 -4.97 -0.58 -4.05
CA GLY A 47 -4.69 0.53 -4.96
C GLY A 47 -5.11 1.89 -4.38
N VAL A 48 -6.30 1.97 -3.79
CA VAL A 48 -6.79 3.19 -3.12
C VAL A 48 -5.88 3.59 -1.97
N LEU A 49 -5.52 2.65 -1.09
CA LEU A 49 -4.64 2.94 0.05
C LEU A 49 -3.27 3.48 -0.38
N ILE A 50 -2.69 2.92 -1.46
CA ILE A 50 -1.42 3.39 -2.01
C ILE A 50 -1.55 4.82 -2.55
N GLU A 51 -2.64 5.12 -3.27
CA GLU A 51 -2.87 6.44 -3.83
C GLU A 51 -3.07 7.50 -2.74
N GLU A 52 -3.88 7.21 -1.73
CA GLU A 52 -4.09 8.10 -0.59
C GLU A 52 -2.78 8.37 0.16
N ALA A 53 -1.96 7.33 0.37
CA ALA A 53 -0.65 7.48 0.99
C ALA A 53 0.31 8.33 0.12
N ALA A 54 0.30 8.14 -1.20
CA ALA A 54 1.10 8.92 -2.14
C ALA A 54 0.67 10.40 -2.14
N GLN A 55 -0.64 10.66 -2.18
CA GLN A 55 -1.21 12.00 -2.12
C GLN A 55 -0.81 12.72 -0.83
N ALA A 56 -0.95 12.04 0.33
CA ALA A 56 -0.54 12.58 1.62
C ALA A 56 0.96 12.89 1.64
N ALA A 57 1.80 12.00 1.12
CA ALA A 57 3.25 12.22 1.03
C ALA A 57 3.61 13.42 0.15
N ILE A 58 2.94 13.59 -0.99
CA ILE A 58 3.11 14.74 -1.90
C ILE A 58 2.72 16.04 -1.20
N PHE A 59 1.56 16.08 -0.51
CA PHE A 59 1.13 17.28 0.22
C PHE A 59 2.08 17.63 1.37
N ALA A 60 2.60 16.63 2.09
CA ALA A 60 3.57 16.86 3.15
C ALA A 60 4.87 17.50 2.65
N GLN A 61 5.28 17.30 1.39
CA GLN A 61 6.46 17.96 0.83
C GLN A 61 6.38 19.48 0.93
N GLY A 62 5.19 20.07 0.75
CA GLY A 62 4.98 21.51 0.88
C GLY A 62 5.05 22.03 2.32
N LEU A 63 5.05 21.13 3.32
CA LEU A 63 4.99 21.45 4.75
C LEU A 63 6.28 21.07 5.51
N GLY A 64 7.37 20.74 4.80
CA GLY A 64 8.63 20.31 5.40
C GLY A 64 8.96 18.83 5.19
N GLY A 65 8.13 18.10 4.44
CA GLY A 65 8.33 16.70 4.08
C GLY A 65 7.56 15.71 4.96
N PRO A 66 7.25 14.50 4.44
CA PRO A 66 6.63 13.45 5.22
C PRO A 66 7.60 12.90 6.27
N GLN A 67 7.11 12.68 7.49
CA GLN A 67 7.84 11.92 8.51
C GLN A 67 7.55 10.43 8.33
N VAL A 68 8.59 9.64 8.12
CA VAL A 68 8.46 8.18 7.96
C VAL A 68 8.15 7.56 9.32
N ILE A 69 7.17 6.66 9.35
CA ILE A 69 6.87 5.85 10.53
C ILE A 69 7.89 4.71 10.58
N GLU A 70 8.60 4.61 11.70
CA GLU A 70 9.58 3.55 11.90
C GLU A 70 8.92 2.16 11.85
N PRO A 71 9.57 1.16 11.20
CA PRO A 71 9.02 -0.20 11.05
C PRO A 71 8.54 -0.83 12.37
N GLU A 72 9.22 -0.54 13.47
CA GLU A 72 8.90 -1.05 14.81
C GLU A 72 7.53 -0.54 15.33
N LEU A 73 7.13 0.67 14.92
CA LEU A 73 5.87 1.30 15.31
C LEU A 73 4.67 0.82 14.49
N LEU A 74 4.91 0.18 13.34
CA LEU A 74 3.83 -0.42 12.54
C LEU A 74 3.16 -1.54 13.32
N GLN A 75 3.93 -2.38 14.03
CA GLN A 75 3.37 -3.49 14.80
C GLN A 75 2.42 -2.99 15.89
N ALA A 76 2.83 -1.96 16.65
CA ALA A 76 1.97 -1.34 17.66
C ALA A 76 0.68 -0.75 17.07
N SER A 77 0.71 -0.31 15.81
CA SER A 77 -0.49 0.18 15.11
C SER A 77 -1.43 -0.96 14.72
N PHE A 78 -0.89 -2.10 14.25
CA PHE A 78 -1.68 -3.31 14.02
C PHE A 78 -2.29 -3.87 15.30
N ASP A 79 -1.53 -3.92 16.38
CA ASP A 79 -1.98 -4.44 17.67
C ASP A 79 -3.14 -3.58 18.22
N ARG A 80 -3.03 -2.26 18.11
CA ARG A 80 -4.11 -1.34 18.50
C ARG A 80 -5.36 -1.49 17.63
N ALA A 81 -5.20 -1.64 16.32
CA ALA A 81 -6.33 -1.86 15.42
C ALA A 81 -7.05 -3.19 15.73
N ALA A 82 -6.29 -4.26 16.00
CA ALA A 82 -6.84 -5.55 16.39
C ALA A 82 -7.58 -5.46 17.74
N ALA A 83 -7.00 -4.80 18.74
CA ALA A 83 -7.62 -4.59 20.04
C ALA A 83 -8.93 -3.77 19.93
N PHE A 84 -8.94 -2.72 19.11
CA PHE A 84 -10.13 -1.92 18.85
C PHE A 84 -11.25 -2.74 18.21
N ASN A 85 -10.92 -3.51 17.16
CA ASN A 85 -11.90 -4.39 16.50
C ASN A 85 -12.44 -5.47 17.45
N ALA A 86 -11.58 -6.05 18.29
CA ALA A 86 -11.99 -7.01 19.30
C ALA A 86 -12.95 -6.40 20.32
N ALA A 87 -12.67 -5.19 20.81
CA ALA A 87 -13.51 -4.47 21.76
C ALA A 87 -14.87 -4.04 21.15
N GLY A 88 -14.88 -3.61 19.88
CA GLY A 88 -16.10 -3.27 19.14
C GLY A 88 -17.02 -4.46 18.87
N ASN A 89 -16.47 -5.69 18.83
CA ASN A 89 -17.25 -6.93 18.76
C ASN A 89 -17.81 -7.39 20.13
N VAL A 90 -17.47 -6.72 21.24
CA VAL A 90 -18.07 -6.97 22.57
C VAL A 90 -19.24 -6.01 22.84
N GLY A 91 -19.87 -5.49 21.78
CA GLY A 91 -21.08 -4.68 21.85
C GLY A 91 -22.23 -5.43 22.51
N THR A 92 -22.48 -5.08 23.77
CA THR A 92 -23.65 -5.29 24.61
C THR A 92 -24.95 -5.65 23.87
N PRO A 93 -25.68 -6.74 24.22
CA PRO A 93 -27.04 -6.92 23.76
C PRO A 93 -27.89 -5.78 24.33
N HIS A 94 -28.25 -4.81 23.48
CA HIS A 94 -29.35 -3.90 23.80
C HIS A 94 -30.62 -4.76 23.95
N ARG A 95 -31.07 -4.87 25.20
CA ARG A 95 -32.40 -5.36 25.55
C ARG A 95 -33.46 -4.36 25.11
#